data_AF-A0A7N0RAL9-F1
#
_entry.id   AF-A0A7N0RAL9-F1
#
_cell.length_a   1.000
_cell.length_b   1.000
_cell.length_c   1.000
_cell.angle_alpha   90.00
_cell.angle_beta   90.00
_cell.angle_gamma   90.00
#
_symmetry.space_group_name_H-M   'P 1'
#
loop_
_entity.id
_entity.type
_entity.pdbx_description
1 polymer ?
#
loop_
_entity_poly.entity_id
_entity_poly.type
_entity_poly.pdbx_seq_one_letter_code
_entity_poly.pdbx_strand_id
1 'polypeptide(L)'
;MPNDPVNLSDKFGSNLSDADANLQLLKEQAAQSQGAGSSQLEIEKLKLQADKVEPEHAKLELQADRAEVKAEKLEFEAGKGGSKCTDHELEAAKAKLKADRLELEAEKTQLRVALAQLKASQSQLEHAKSQLEKLETARSYLEAAEAQADIDKLEDEKAKLRIKASQLEADKSKLEAAKSQFELSRFGLTFVYKGALAVFIIGELALVAYGRARMGRLLDLLTHAQSLAEPAITLLYPLYGSVIAIESTSKVDDEQWLAYWILYSILTLMEMVLQPILEWIPVWYMDTMKLIFSAWLVLPQFRGAAFIYDTFVRQHLKKYAWFGCGPQHKSPNGKGRT
;
A
#
# COMPACT_ATOMS: atom_id res chain seq x y z
N MET A 1 -14.39 28.13 28.69
CA MET A 1 -14.55 27.24 29.86
C MET A 1 -13.16 26.77 30.24
N PRO A 2 -12.71 26.93 31.50
CA PRO A 2 -11.36 26.53 31.87
C PRO A 2 -11.30 25.00 31.96
N ASN A 3 -10.30 24.42 31.30
CA ASN A 3 -9.97 23.00 31.36
C ASN A 3 -9.08 22.79 32.58
N ASP A 4 -9.65 22.27 33.67
CA ASP A 4 -8.85 21.76 34.78
C ASP A 4 -8.28 20.38 34.40
N PRO A 5 -7.01 20.10 34.71
CA PRO A 5 -6.41 18.79 34.43
C PRO A 5 -7.04 17.74 35.34
N VAL A 6 -7.76 16.80 34.73
CA VAL A 6 -8.37 15.64 35.42
C VAL A 6 -7.26 14.86 36.13
N ASN A 7 -7.22 14.97 37.46
CA ASN A 7 -6.25 14.32 38.32
C ASN A 7 -6.50 12.80 38.34
N LEU A 8 -5.83 12.08 37.44
CA LEU A 8 -5.91 10.62 37.30
C LEU A 8 -5.45 9.88 38.57
N SER A 9 -4.63 10.52 39.42
CA SER A 9 -4.16 9.93 40.68
C SER A 9 -5.29 9.70 41.69
N ASP A 10 -6.25 10.62 41.78
CA ASP A 10 -7.39 10.49 42.72
C ASP A 10 -8.34 9.37 42.30
N LYS A 11 -8.46 9.12 40.99
CA LYS A 11 -9.30 8.05 40.44
C LYS A 11 -8.67 6.67 40.61
N PHE A 12 -7.34 6.56 40.55
CA PHE A 12 -6.66 5.30 40.86
C PHE A 12 -6.68 4.98 42.36
N GLY A 13 -6.55 5.99 43.23
CA GLY A 13 -6.65 5.83 44.68
C GLY A 13 -8.03 5.36 45.15
N SER A 14 -9.12 5.89 44.57
CA SER A 14 -10.48 5.46 44.89
C SER A 14 -10.75 4.02 44.46
N ASN A 15 -10.32 3.63 43.24
CA ASN A 15 -10.53 2.27 42.75
C ASN A 15 -9.72 1.22 43.54
N LEU A 16 -8.53 1.58 44.05
CA LEU A 16 -7.77 0.68 44.95
C LEU A 16 -8.46 0.51 46.31
N SER A 17 -9.01 1.60 46.87
CA SER A 17 -9.78 1.58 48.11
C SER A 17 -11.08 0.78 47.98
N ASP A 18 -11.75 0.87 46.83
CA ASP A 18 -12.97 0.13 46.54
C ASP A 18 -12.69 -1.37 46.32
N ALA A 19 -11.52 -1.71 45.73
CA ALA A 19 -11.05 -3.08 45.61
C ALA A 19 -10.69 -3.71 46.96
N ASP A 20 -10.02 -2.97 47.86
CA ASP A 20 -9.69 -3.43 49.21
C ASP A 20 -10.94 -3.56 50.10
N ALA A 21 -11.90 -2.65 49.97
CA ALA A 21 -13.19 -2.74 50.65
C ALA A 21 -14.00 -3.96 50.18
N ASN A 22 -14.01 -4.26 48.88
CA ASN A 22 -14.61 -5.48 48.35
C ASN A 22 -13.86 -6.76 48.76
N LEU A 23 -12.54 -6.70 48.90
CA LEU A 23 -11.74 -7.83 49.40
C LEU A 23 -12.03 -8.13 50.88
N GLN A 24 -12.26 -7.10 51.70
CA GLN A 24 -12.72 -7.26 53.08
C GLN A 24 -14.15 -7.78 53.14
N LEU A 25 -15.04 -7.31 52.28
CA LEU A 25 -16.42 -7.81 52.21
C LEU A 25 -16.48 -9.27 51.72
N LEU A 26 -15.60 -9.67 50.80
CA LEU A 26 -15.38 -11.06 50.40
C LEU A 26 -14.79 -11.91 51.54
N LYS A 27 -13.89 -11.36 52.37
CA LYS A 27 -13.40 -12.06 53.58
C LYS A 27 -14.47 -12.19 54.66
N GLU A 28 -15.33 -11.19 54.84
CA GLU A 28 -16.47 -11.19 55.76
C GLU A 28 -17.54 -12.20 55.30
N GLN A 29 -17.86 -12.24 54.00
CA GLN A 29 -18.76 -13.23 53.40
C GLN A 29 -18.15 -14.64 53.38
N ALA A 30 -16.84 -14.77 53.21
CA ALA A 30 -16.13 -16.04 53.35
C ALA A 30 -16.12 -16.53 54.82
N ALA A 31 -16.02 -15.62 55.80
CA ALA A 31 -16.14 -15.92 57.23
C ALA A 31 -17.57 -16.33 57.62
N GLN A 32 -18.60 -15.72 57.02
CA GLN A 32 -20.00 -16.18 57.15
C GLN A 32 -20.23 -17.55 56.47
N SER A 33 -19.39 -17.92 55.49
CA SER A 33 -19.40 -19.25 54.88
C SER A 33 -18.70 -20.35 55.69
N GLN A 34 -18.33 -20.10 56.96
CA GLN A 34 -18.04 -21.17 57.95
C GLN A 34 -19.16 -22.22 58.07
N GLY A 35 -20.35 -21.92 57.51
CA GLY A 35 -21.39 -22.91 57.22
C GLY A 35 -20.89 -24.13 56.44
N ALA A 36 -19.88 -24.04 55.58
CA ALA A 36 -19.33 -25.20 54.85
C ALA A 36 -18.71 -26.26 55.78
N GLY A 37 -18.01 -25.83 56.84
CA GLY A 37 -17.48 -26.74 57.87
C GLY A 37 -18.59 -27.33 58.75
N SER A 38 -19.63 -26.54 59.04
CA SER A 38 -20.82 -27.02 59.75
C SER A 38 -21.60 -28.03 58.93
N SER A 39 -21.78 -27.80 57.62
CA SER A 39 -22.44 -28.74 56.71
C SER A 39 -21.64 -30.02 56.52
N GLN A 40 -20.31 -29.96 56.47
CA GLN A 40 -19.47 -31.17 56.43
C GLN A 40 -19.58 -32.00 57.71
N LEU A 41 -19.55 -31.37 58.88
CA LEU A 41 -19.82 -32.02 60.17
C LEU A 41 -21.24 -32.62 60.24
N GLU A 42 -22.22 -31.94 59.66
CA GLU A 42 -23.61 -32.40 59.62
C GLU A 42 -23.79 -33.58 58.64
N ILE A 43 -23.08 -33.58 57.51
CA ILE A 43 -22.98 -34.72 56.58
C ILE A 43 -22.34 -35.92 57.28
N GLU A 44 -21.24 -35.72 58.00
CA GLU A 44 -20.54 -36.78 58.73
C GLU A 44 -21.41 -37.36 59.85
N LYS A 45 -22.13 -36.50 60.58
CA LYS A 45 -23.06 -36.90 61.64
C LYS A 45 -24.26 -37.68 61.10
N LEU A 46 -24.82 -37.29 59.96
CA LEU A 46 -25.93 -38.00 59.31
C LEU A 46 -25.49 -39.36 58.76
N LYS A 47 -24.26 -39.48 58.24
CA LYS A 47 -23.66 -40.77 57.85
C LYS A 47 -23.49 -41.70 59.04
N LEU A 48 -22.91 -41.21 60.14
CA LEU A 48 -22.75 -41.98 61.37
C LEU A 48 -24.10 -42.44 61.97
N GLN A 49 -25.17 -41.65 61.79
CA GLN A 49 -26.52 -42.07 62.18
C GLN A 49 -27.08 -43.17 61.28
N ALA A 50 -26.80 -43.16 59.97
CA ALA A 50 -27.20 -44.22 59.05
C ALA A 50 -26.48 -45.54 59.37
N ASP A 51 -25.15 -45.50 59.58
CA ASP A 51 -24.32 -46.66 59.93
C ASP A 51 -24.77 -47.31 61.26
N LYS A 52 -25.35 -46.53 62.18
CA LYS A 52 -25.87 -47.04 63.45
C LYS A 52 -27.22 -47.76 63.34
N VAL A 53 -28.03 -47.43 62.33
CA VAL A 53 -29.38 -48.02 62.14
C VAL A 53 -29.32 -49.34 61.37
N GLU A 54 -28.32 -49.51 60.51
CA GLU A 54 -28.07 -50.71 59.69
C GLU A 54 -27.94 -52.02 60.52
N PRO A 55 -27.19 -52.09 61.63
CA PRO A 55 -27.15 -53.29 62.47
C PRO A 55 -28.45 -53.53 63.28
N GLU A 56 -29.26 -52.50 63.53
CA GLU A 56 -30.56 -52.68 64.19
C GLU A 56 -31.59 -53.32 63.26
N HIS A 57 -31.57 -52.96 61.96
CA HIS A 57 -32.36 -53.63 60.93
C HIS A 57 -32.04 -55.12 60.88
N ALA A 58 -30.76 -55.46 60.71
CA ALA A 58 -30.31 -56.86 60.63
C ALA A 58 -30.70 -57.68 61.87
N LYS A 59 -30.75 -57.05 63.05
CA LYS A 59 -31.17 -57.70 64.30
C LYS A 59 -32.68 -57.93 64.40
N LEU A 60 -33.49 -57.04 63.82
CA LEU A 60 -34.95 -57.16 63.80
C LEU A 60 -35.39 -58.22 62.79
N GLU A 61 -34.74 -58.27 61.62
CA GLU A 61 -34.96 -59.28 60.58
C GLU A 61 -34.69 -60.70 61.12
N LEU A 62 -33.54 -60.92 61.76
CA LEU A 62 -33.23 -62.21 62.42
C LEU A 62 -34.20 -62.59 63.55
N GLN A 63 -34.86 -61.61 64.18
CA GLN A 63 -35.90 -61.88 65.19
C GLN A 63 -37.25 -62.23 64.55
N ALA A 64 -37.55 -61.69 63.37
CA ALA A 64 -38.71 -62.04 62.56
C ALA A 64 -38.60 -63.50 62.11
N ASP A 65 -37.49 -63.86 61.47
CA ASP A 65 -37.18 -65.24 61.03
C ASP A 65 -37.32 -66.24 62.19
N ARG A 66 -36.80 -65.86 63.37
CA ARG A 66 -36.89 -66.70 64.57
C ARG A 66 -38.31 -66.84 65.12
N ALA A 67 -39.17 -65.85 64.92
CA ALA A 67 -40.57 -65.90 65.33
C ALA A 67 -41.39 -66.76 64.36
N GLU A 68 -41.12 -66.68 63.05
CA GLU A 68 -41.72 -67.54 62.04
C GLU A 68 -41.39 -69.02 62.26
N VAL A 69 -40.12 -69.34 62.46
CA VAL A 69 -39.70 -70.73 62.77
C VAL A 69 -40.36 -71.26 64.04
N LYS A 70 -40.63 -70.38 65.02
CA LYS A 70 -41.40 -70.76 66.22
C LYS A 70 -42.87 -70.98 65.91
N ALA A 71 -43.47 -70.18 65.04
CA ALA A 71 -44.84 -70.36 64.57
C ALA A 71 -45.00 -71.72 63.87
N GLU A 72 -44.12 -72.02 62.91
CA GLU A 72 -44.10 -73.29 62.19
C GLU A 72 -43.92 -74.49 63.13
N LYS A 73 -43.05 -74.36 64.14
CA LYS A 73 -42.85 -75.39 65.16
C LYS A 73 -44.10 -75.63 65.99
N LEU A 74 -44.82 -74.58 66.38
CA LEU A 74 -46.05 -74.70 67.16
C LEU A 74 -47.21 -75.26 66.33
N GLU A 75 -47.31 -74.91 65.05
CA GLU A 75 -48.25 -75.52 64.11
C GLU A 75 -47.98 -77.03 63.90
N PHE A 76 -46.70 -77.41 63.82
CA PHE A 76 -46.28 -78.83 63.77
C PHE A 76 -46.62 -79.61 65.05
N GLU A 77 -46.48 -78.99 66.23
CA GLU A 77 -46.86 -79.61 67.52
C GLU A 77 -48.39 -79.69 67.69
N ALA A 78 -49.15 -78.72 67.17
CA ALA A 78 -50.61 -78.71 67.19
C ALA A 78 -51.23 -79.87 66.39
N GLY A 79 -50.58 -80.30 65.31
CA GLY A 79 -51.00 -81.45 64.50
C GLY A 79 -50.91 -82.81 65.21
N LYS A 80 -50.35 -82.89 66.42
CA LYS A 80 -50.04 -84.14 67.11
C LYS A 80 -50.98 -84.50 68.29
N GLY A 81 -51.92 -83.62 68.68
CA GLY A 81 -52.74 -83.82 69.88
C GLY A 81 -54.23 -83.50 69.71
N GLY A 82 -55.08 -84.52 69.79
CA GLY A 82 -56.54 -84.35 69.86
C GLY A 82 -56.99 -83.79 71.22
N SER A 83 -57.86 -82.76 71.17
CA SER A 83 -58.57 -82.11 72.31
C SER A 83 -57.96 -80.86 72.96
N LYS A 84 -56.94 -80.21 72.37
CA LYS A 84 -56.45 -78.85 72.76
C LYS A 84 -56.27 -77.90 71.55
N CYS A 85 -57.01 -78.10 70.46
CA CYS A 85 -56.73 -77.47 69.17
C CYS A 85 -56.96 -75.95 69.09
N THR A 86 -57.82 -75.35 69.93
CA THR A 86 -58.14 -73.91 69.83
C THR A 86 -57.05 -72.99 70.38
N ASP A 87 -56.29 -73.45 71.38
CA ASP A 87 -55.24 -72.64 72.00
C ASP A 87 -53.96 -72.62 71.14
N HIS A 88 -53.66 -73.72 70.46
CA HIS A 88 -52.48 -73.83 69.61
C HIS A 88 -52.64 -73.07 68.29
N GLU A 89 -53.83 -73.03 67.68
CA GLU A 89 -54.13 -72.17 66.53
C GLU A 89 -54.04 -70.68 66.90
N LEU A 90 -54.49 -70.32 68.10
CA LEU A 90 -54.38 -68.95 68.60
C LEU A 90 -52.91 -68.54 68.82
N GLU A 91 -52.07 -69.43 69.35
CA GLU A 91 -50.63 -69.16 69.49
C GLU A 91 -49.89 -69.11 68.16
N ALA A 92 -50.28 -69.93 67.17
CA ALA A 92 -49.76 -69.86 65.81
C ALA A 92 -50.14 -68.54 65.11
N ALA A 93 -51.41 -68.11 65.21
CA ALA A 93 -51.87 -66.84 64.68
C ALA A 93 -51.18 -65.64 65.36
N LYS A 94 -50.92 -65.71 66.67
CA LYS A 94 -50.12 -64.70 67.40
C LYS A 94 -48.67 -64.65 66.94
N ALA A 95 -48.09 -65.81 66.61
CA ALA A 95 -46.70 -65.89 66.15
C ALA A 95 -46.55 -65.31 64.73
N LYS A 96 -47.51 -65.55 63.82
CA LYS A 96 -47.59 -64.91 62.50
C LYS A 96 -47.76 -63.39 62.59
N LEU A 97 -48.71 -62.92 63.40
CA LEU A 97 -48.85 -61.48 63.66
C LEU A 97 -47.59 -60.83 64.25
N LYS A 98 -46.78 -61.60 64.98
CA LYS A 98 -45.50 -61.12 65.51
C LYS A 98 -44.41 -61.07 64.44
N ALA A 99 -44.42 -61.99 63.48
CA ALA A 99 -43.52 -61.96 62.32
C ALA A 99 -43.83 -60.76 61.43
N ASP A 100 -45.10 -60.59 61.00
CA ASP A 100 -45.54 -59.46 60.17
C ASP A 100 -45.19 -58.11 60.83
N ARG A 101 -45.34 -58.01 62.16
CA ARG A 101 -44.97 -56.80 62.92
C ARG A 101 -43.47 -56.50 62.88
N LEU A 102 -42.63 -57.53 62.86
CA LEU A 102 -41.18 -57.37 62.82
C LEU A 102 -40.70 -57.05 61.39
N GLU A 103 -41.30 -57.64 60.35
CA GLU A 103 -41.06 -57.26 58.95
C GLU A 103 -41.42 -55.78 58.71
N LEU A 104 -42.57 -55.34 59.22
CA LEU A 104 -42.98 -53.93 59.11
C LEU A 104 -41.98 -52.97 59.79
N GLU A 105 -41.41 -53.35 60.95
CA GLU A 105 -40.37 -52.55 61.60
C GLU A 105 -39.02 -52.63 60.86
N ALA A 106 -38.72 -53.74 60.17
CA ALA A 106 -37.57 -53.84 59.27
C ALA A 106 -37.73 -52.90 58.07
N GLU A 107 -38.83 -52.95 57.33
CA GLU A 107 -39.10 -52.02 56.22
C GLU A 107 -39.07 -50.55 56.65
N LYS A 108 -39.65 -50.24 57.81
CA LYS A 108 -39.63 -48.89 58.39
C LYS A 108 -38.21 -48.41 58.75
N THR A 109 -37.31 -49.32 59.14
CA THR A 109 -35.90 -48.97 59.37
C THR A 109 -35.14 -48.81 58.07
N GLN A 110 -35.42 -49.61 57.02
CA GLN A 110 -34.88 -49.36 55.67
C GLN A 110 -35.29 -47.99 55.13
N LEU A 111 -36.57 -47.63 55.27
CA LEU A 111 -37.06 -46.31 54.85
C LEU A 111 -36.37 -45.17 55.61
N ARG A 112 -36.05 -45.35 56.89
CA ARG A 112 -35.28 -44.37 57.68
C ARG A 112 -33.85 -44.23 57.17
N VAL A 113 -33.20 -45.34 56.82
CA VAL A 113 -31.85 -45.33 56.23
C VAL A 113 -31.88 -44.63 54.87
N ALA A 114 -32.82 -45.00 53.98
CA ALA A 114 -32.96 -44.36 52.68
C ALA A 114 -33.21 -42.86 52.78
N LEU A 115 -34.06 -42.42 53.73
CA LEU A 115 -34.33 -41.01 53.99
C LEU A 115 -33.09 -40.27 54.55
N ALA A 116 -32.31 -40.91 55.41
CA ALA A 116 -31.05 -40.35 55.91
C ALA A 116 -30.01 -40.18 54.79
N GLN A 117 -29.87 -41.17 53.90
CA GLN A 117 -29.01 -41.09 52.72
C GLN A 117 -29.46 -39.97 51.77
N LEU A 118 -30.77 -39.83 51.55
CA LEU A 118 -31.31 -38.77 50.69
C LEU A 118 -31.04 -37.38 51.26
N LYS A 119 -31.19 -37.18 52.58
CA LYS A 119 -30.80 -35.93 53.26
C LYS A 119 -29.30 -35.65 53.18
N ALA A 120 -28.46 -36.69 53.31
CA ALA A 120 -27.02 -36.55 53.13
C ALA A 120 -26.68 -36.12 51.70
N SER A 121 -27.34 -36.69 50.68
CA SER A 121 -27.15 -36.28 49.28
C SER A 121 -27.62 -34.85 49.00
N GLN A 122 -28.73 -34.42 49.62
CA GLN A 122 -29.24 -33.06 49.48
C GLN A 122 -28.29 -32.01 50.08
N SER A 123 -27.75 -32.28 51.28
CA SER A 123 -26.77 -31.38 51.91
C SER A 123 -25.45 -31.31 51.12
N GLN A 124 -25.02 -32.41 50.51
CA GLN A 124 -23.88 -32.40 49.57
C GLN A 124 -24.15 -31.55 48.33
N LEU A 125 -25.36 -31.64 47.75
CA LEU A 125 -25.76 -30.82 46.61
C LEU A 125 -25.76 -29.32 46.96
N GLU A 126 -26.29 -28.94 48.13
CA GLU A 126 -26.28 -27.55 48.58
C GLU A 126 -24.85 -27.03 48.82
N HIS A 127 -23.97 -27.86 49.39
CA HIS A 127 -22.55 -27.50 49.50
C HIS A 127 -21.91 -27.29 48.11
N ALA A 128 -22.18 -28.17 47.14
CA ALA A 128 -21.67 -28.04 45.78
C ALA A 128 -22.19 -26.78 45.06
N LYS A 129 -23.48 -26.43 45.23
CA LYS A 129 -24.05 -25.17 44.71
C LYS A 129 -23.34 -23.94 45.28
N SER A 130 -23.11 -23.91 46.59
CA SER A 130 -22.41 -22.79 47.23
C SER A 130 -20.96 -22.62 46.73
N GLN A 131 -20.29 -23.72 46.40
CA GLN A 131 -18.94 -23.69 45.81
C GLN A 131 -18.98 -23.15 44.37
N LEU A 132 -20.00 -23.51 43.60
CA LEU A 132 -20.19 -23.04 42.23
C LEU A 132 -20.47 -21.53 42.18
N GLU A 133 -21.31 -21.02 43.09
CA GLU A 133 -21.57 -19.58 43.23
C GLU A 133 -20.30 -18.77 43.56
N LYS A 134 -19.44 -19.30 44.45
CA LYS A 134 -18.12 -18.71 44.74
C LYS A 134 -17.21 -18.69 43.52
N LEU A 135 -17.26 -19.72 42.68
CA LEU A 135 -16.47 -19.81 41.46
C LEU A 135 -16.99 -18.86 40.36
N GLU A 136 -18.31 -18.71 40.26
CA GLU A 136 -18.95 -17.76 39.34
C GLU A 136 -18.63 -16.30 39.70
N THR A 137 -18.71 -15.95 40.98
CA THR A 137 -18.28 -14.63 41.46
C THR A 137 -16.80 -14.39 41.19
N ALA A 138 -15.92 -15.34 41.49
CA ALA A 138 -14.49 -15.21 41.15
C ALA A 138 -14.26 -15.00 39.64
N ARG A 139 -15.01 -15.71 38.80
CA ARG A 139 -14.93 -15.58 37.35
C ARG A 139 -15.37 -14.20 36.88
N SER A 140 -16.43 -13.62 37.44
CA SER A 140 -16.89 -12.29 37.05
C SER A 140 -15.90 -11.19 37.41
N TYR A 141 -15.21 -11.30 38.55
CA TYR A 141 -14.10 -10.39 38.90
C TYR A 141 -12.91 -10.52 37.95
N LEU A 142 -12.57 -11.75 37.54
CA LEU A 142 -11.47 -11.99 36.59
C LEU A 142 -11.80 -11.41 35.21
N GLU A 143 -13.02 -11.62 34.73
CA GLU A 143 -13.52 -11.05 33.47
C GLU A 143 -13.54 -9.51 33.51
N ALA A 144 -13.91 -8.92 34.64
CA ALA A 144 -13.82 -7.47 34.83
C ALA A 144 -12.37 -6.95 34.82
N ALA A 145 -11.43 -7.70 35.41
CA ALA A 145 -10.02 -7.34 35.40
C ALA A 145 -9.39 -7.45 34.00
N GLU A 146 -9.73 -8.49 33.23
CA GLU A 146 -9.32 -8.63 31.83
C GLU A 146 -9.86 -7.49 30.96
N ALA A 147 -11.15 -7.16 31.13
CA ALA A 147 -11.75 -6.03 30.41
C ALA A 147 -11.05 -4.69 30.73
N GLN A 148 -10.64 -4.48 31.98
CA GLN A 148 -9.89 -3.28 32.36
C GLN A 148 -8.49 -3.24 31.74
N ALA A 149 -7.79 -4.38 31.68
CA ALA A 149 -6.48 -4.47 31.04
C ALA A 149 -6.55 -4.16 29.52
N ASP A 150 -7.61 -4.60 28.85
CA ASP A 150 -7.85 -4.26 27.44
C ASP A 150 -8.15 -2.77 27.24
N ILE A 151 -8.91 -2.14 28.16
CA ILE A 151 -9.15 -0.70 28.16
C ILE A 151 -7.84 0.07 28.29
N ASP A 152 -7.00 -0.28 29.28
CA ASP A 152 -5.73 0.40 29.54
C ASP A 152 -4.80 0.29 28.31
N LYS A 153 -4.75 -0.88 27.67
CA LYS A 153 -3.99 -1.10 26.44
C LYS A 153 -4.49 -0.24 25.27
N LEU A 154 -5.81 -0.09 25.13
CA LEU A 154 -6.41 0.77 24.12
C LEU A 154 -6.15 2.26 24.39
N GLU A 155 -6.13 2.68 25.65
CA GLU A 155 -5.79 4.04 26.04
C GLU A 155 -4.33 4.38 25.71
N ASP A 156 -3.40 3.46 25.93
CA ASP A 156 -2.00 3.58 25.54
C ASP A 156 -1.83 3.74 24.02
N GLU A 157 -2.50 2.89 23.22
CA GLU A 157 -2.48 3.00 21.77
C GLU A 157 -3.08 4.33 21.28
N LYS A 158 -4.18 4.78 21.90
CA LYS A 158 -4.79 6.09 21.61
C LYS A 158 -3.85 7.24 21.96
N ALA A 159 -3.10 7.17 23.06
CA ALA A 159 -2.10 8.16 23.43
C ALA A 159 -0.96 8.22 22.40
N LYS A 160 -0.44 7.07 21.95
CA LYS A 160 0.57 7.00 20.87
C LYS A 160 0.05 7.62 19.58
N LEU A 161 -1.19 7.34 19.19
CA LEU A 161 -1.81 7.91 17.99
C LEU A 161 -1.98 9.43 18.10
N ARG A 162 -2.33 9.96 19.28
CA ARG A 162 -2.39 11.42 19.52
C ARG A 162 -1.04 12.09 19.34
N ILE A 163 0.04 11.48 19.83
CA ILE A 163 1.41 12.00 19.63
C ILE A 163 1.79 11.97 18.14
N LYS A 164 1.48 10.90 17.42
CA LYS A 164 1.72 10.84 15.97
C LYS A 164 0.92 11.91 15.21
N ALA A 165 -0.34 12.14 15.61
CA ALA A 165 -1.19 13.16 15.01
C ALA A 165 -0.62 14.58 15.23
N SER A 166 -0.17 14.90 16.45
CA SER A 166 0.44 16.20 16.74
C SER A 166 1.78 16.40 16.00
N GLN A 167 2.57 15.34 15.85
CA GLN A 167 3.78 15.37 15.01
C GLN A 167 3.45 15.67 13.55
N LEU A 168 2.41 15.03 13.01
CA LEU A 168 1.98 15.25 11.62
C LEU A 168 1.46 16.68 11.39
N GLU A 169 0.73 17.24 12.36
CA GLU A 169 0.32 18.65 12.33
C GLU A 169 1.51 19.61 12.36
N ALA A 170 2.52 19.32 13.20
CA ALA A 170 3.75 20.10 13.24
C ALA A 170 4.50 20.03 11.89
N ASP A 171 4.63 18.85 11.29
CA ASP A 171 5.31 18.69 10.01
C ASP A 171 4.54 19.34 8.85
N LYS A 172 3.20 19.29 8.88
CA LYS A 172 2.37 20.06 7.94
C LYS A 172 2.61 21.56 8.06
N SER A 173 2.71 22.09 9.28
CA SER A 173 2.98 23.52 9.49
C SER A 173 4.35 23.94 8.94
N LYS A 174 5.38 23.10 9.11
CA LYS A 174 6.72 23.33 8.53
C LYS A 174 6.69 23.31 7.02
N LEU A 175 5.93 22.39 6.42
CA LEU A 175 5.77 22.29 4.98
C LEU A 175 5.10 23.55 4.39
N GLU A 176 4.03 24.04 5.03
CA GLU A 176 3.36 25.28 4.59
C GLU A 176 4.26 26.52 4.75
N ALA A 177 5.08 26.57 5.81
CA ALA A 177 6.09 27.62 5.97
C ALA A 177 7.15 27.56 4.87
N ALA A 178 7.68 26.36 4.56
CA ALA A 178 8.65 26.15 3.50
C ALA A 178 8.08 26.49 2.11
N LYS A 179 6.82 26.12 1.85
CA LYS A 179 6.10 26.50 0.63
C LYS A 179 5.98 28.00 0.48
N SER A 180 5.63 28.70 1.57
CA SER A 180 5.54 30.16 1.59
C SER A 180 6.89 30.83 1.30
N GLN A 181 7.99 30.29 1.85
CA GLN A 181 9.35 30.76 1.55
C GLN A 181 9.75 30.51 0.08
N PHE A 182 9.35 29.37 -0.48
CA PHE A 182 9.60 29.06 -1.88
C PHE A 182 8.83 30.00 -2.82
N GLU A 183 7.55 30.28 -2.54
CA GLU A 183 6.75 31.22 -3.33
C GLU A 183 7.32 32.66 -3.29
N LEU A 184 7.82 33.12 -2.13
CA LEU A 184 8.53 34.40 -2.04
C LEU A 184 9.81 34.42 -2.90
N SER A 185 10.58 33.34 -2.86
CA SER A 185 11.81 33.22 -3.67
C SER A 185 11.49 33.16 -5.16
N ARG A 186 10.42 32.47 -5.55
CA ARG A 186 9.90 32.42 -6.93
C ARG A 186 9.44 33.80 -7.40
N PHE A 187 8.76 34.57 -6.54
CA PHE A 187 8.35 35.93 -6.87
C PHE A 187 9.57 36.85 -7.09
N GLY A 188 10.58 36.77 -6.21
CA GLY A 188 11.83 37.50 -6.38
C GLY A 188 12.55 37.16 -7.69
N LEU A 189 12.71 35.87 -8.00
CA LEU A 189 13.40 35.43 -9.22
C LEU A 189 12.65 35.85 -10.49
N THR A 190 11.31 35.74 -10.49
CA THR A 190 10.49 36.18 -11.64
C THR A 190 10.51 37.68 -11.83
N PHE A 191 10.56 38.47 -10.75
CA PHE A 191 10.74 39.92 -10.82
C PHE A 191 12.10 40.31 -11.40
N VAL A 192 13.18 39.69 -10.91
CA VAL A 192 14.55 39.94 -11.41
C VAL A 192 14.69 39.53 -12.88
N TYR A 193 14.23 38.34 -13.26
CA TYR A 193 14.34 37.85 -14.64
C TYR A 193 13.50 38.69 -15.61
N LYS A 194 12.26 39.03 -15.25
CA LYS A 194 11.41 39.90 -16.08
C LYS A 194 11.97 41.32 -16.20
N GLY A 195 12.52 41.87 -15.11
CA GLY A 195 13.16 43.19 -15.12
C GLY A 195 14.40 43.21 -16.02
N ALA A 196 15.29 42.23 -15.89
CA ALA A 196 16.48 42.10 -16.73
C ALA A 196 16.11 41.92 -18.22
N LEU A 197 15.12 41.07 -18.51
CA LEU A 197 14.62 40.87 -19.87
C LEU A 197 14.03 42.17 -20.44
N ALA A 198 13.24 42.92 -19.67
CA ALA A 198 12.69 44.19 -20.13
C ALA A 198 13.79 45.21 -20.45
N VAL A 199 14.83 45.33 -19.61
CA VAL A 199 15.98 46.23 -19.87
C VAL A 199 16.75 45.77 -21.11
N PHE A 200 16.98 44.46 -21.28
CA PHE A 200 17.64 43.92 -22.45
C PHE A 200 16.87 44.21 -23.75
N ILE A 201 15.55 43.97 -23.74
CA ILE A 201 14.68 44.23 -24.90
C ILE A 201 14.57 45.72 -25.20
N ILE A 202 14.44 46.58 -24.19
CA ILE A 202 14.42 48.04 -24.38
C ILE A 202 15.78 48.52 -24.91
N GLY A 203 16.88 47.96 -24.42
CA GLY A 203 18.24 48.26 -24.90
C GLY A 203 18.44 47.88 -26.36
N GLU A 204 18.04 46.67 -26.76
CA GLU A 204 18.09 46.24 -28.17
C GLU A 204 17.21 47.11 -29.05
N LEU A 205 15.96 47.39 -28.66
CA LEU A 205 15.05 48.24 -29.42
C LEU A 205 15.58 49.66 -29.55
N ALA A 206 16.17 50.22 -28.50
CA ALA A 206 16.80 51.54 -28.53
C ALA A 206 18.04 51.56 -29.42
N LEU A 207 18.88 50.51 -29.38
CA LEU A 207 20.07 50.39 -30.22
C LEU A 207 19.69 50.23 -31.69
N VAL A 208 18.67 49.41 -31.99
CA VAL A 208 18.11 49.24 -33.34
C VAL A 208 17.46 50.54 -33.83
N ALA A 209 16.70 51.24 -32.99
CA ALA A 209 16.10 52.52 -33.33
C ALA A 209 17.17 53.61 -33.57
N TYR A 210 18.19 53.67 -32.72
CA TYR A 210 19.32 54.58 -32.86
C TYR A 210 20.14 54.29 -34.13
N GLY A 211 20.40 53.01 -34.41
CA GLY A 211 21.06 52.55 -35.64
C GLY A 211 20.23 52.86 -36.88
N ARG A 212 18.91 52.61 -36.84
CA ARG A 212 17.98 52.90 -37.94
C ARG A 212 17.81 54.40 -38.19
N ALA A 213 17.84 55.23 -37.13
CA ALA A 213 17.75 56.69 -37.25
C ALA A 213 19.04 57.32 -37.82
N ARG A 214 20.21 56.78 -37.47
CA ARG A 214 21.51 57.31 -37.92
C ARG A 214 21.95 56.76 -39.28
N MET A 215 21.53 55.54 -39.62
CA MET A 215 22.03 54.80 -40.77
C MET A 215 20.94 54.33 -41.76
N GLY A 216 19.65 54.64 -41.54
CA GLY A 216 18.57 54.19 -42.43
C GLY A 216 18.71 54.71 -43.86
N ARG A 217 18.82 56.04 -44.04
CA ARG A 217 18.85 56.63 -45.40
C ARG A 217 20.09 56.27 -46.23
N LEU A 218 21.22 56.00 -45.59
CA LEU A 218 22.47 55.65 -46.28
C LEU A 218 22.54 54.16 -46.61
N LEU A 219 22.05 53.29 -45.71
CA LEU A 219 21.97 51.86 -45.99
C LEU A 219 20.88 51.55 -47.01
N ASP A 220 19.74 52.24 -46.97
CA ASP A 220 18.68 52.05 -47.96
C ASP A 220 19.17 52.44 -49.37
N LEU A 221 19.96 53.51 -49.51
CA LEU A 221 20.57 53.88 -50.79
C LEU A 221 21.64 52.86 -51.22
N LEU A 222 22.39 52.29 -50.27
CA LEU A 222 23.42 51.28 -50.57
C LEU A 222 22.80 49.94 -51.00
N THR A 223 21.71 49.51 -50.38
CA THR A 223 20.99 48.28 -50.77
C THR A 223 20.29 48.45 -52.12
N HIS A 224 19.71 49.62 -52.40
CA HIS A 224 19.18 49.94 -53.72
C HIS A 224 20.27 49.99 -54.80
N ALA A 225 21.47 50.50 -54.48
CA ALA A 225 22.61 50.48 -55.39
C ALA A 225 23.12 49.05 -55.64
N GLN A 226 23.16 48.19 -54.63
CA GLN A 226 23.57 46.79 -54.78
C GLN A 226 22.58 45.95 -55.59
N SER A 227 21.27 46.16 -55.39
CA SER A 227 20.22 45.47 -56.15
C SER A 227 20.28 45.77 -57.66
N LEU A 228 20.78 46.95 -58.06
CA LEU A 228 20.98 47.29 -59.46
C LEU A 228 22.34 46.81 -60.00
N ALA A 229 23.36 46.75 -59.14
CA ALA A 229 24.70 46.34 -59.51
C ALA A 229 24.79 44.86 -59.90
N GLU A 230 24.05 43.97 -59.23
CA GLU A 230 24.10 42.53 -59.48
C GLU A 230 23.63 42.15 -60.90
N PRO A 231 22.41 42.53 -61.35
CA PRO A 231 22.00 42.28 -62.73
C PRO A 231 22.89 42.98 -63.76
N ALA A 232 23.41 44.18 -63.45
CA ALA A 232 24.28 44.91 -64.36
C ALA A 232 25.60 44.15 -64.60
N ILE A 233 26.23 43.60 -63.56
CA ILE A 233 27.47 42.84 -63.71
C ILE A 233 27.21 41.50 -64.42
N THR A 234 26.10 40.82 -64.12
CA THR A 234 25.80 39.50 -64.70
C THR A 234 25.12 39.55 -66.08
N LEU A 235 24.61 40.69 -66.55
CA LEU A 235 23.98 40.77 -67.87
C LEU A 235 24.67 41.76 -68.79
N LEU A 236 25.07 42.93 -68.29
CA LEU A 236 25.60 44.00 -69.15
C LEU A 236 27.03 43.72 -69.59
N TYR A 237 27.86 43.17 -68.71
CA TYR A 237 29.27 42.86 -69.01
C TYR A 237 29.42 41.73 -70.06
N PRO A 238 28.73 40.59 -69.95
CA PRO A 238 28.77 39.54 -70.97
C PRO A 238 28.08 39.93 -72.28
N LEU A 239 27.06 40.79 -72.21
CA LEU A 239 26.42 41.36 -73.41
C LEU A 239 27.41 42.20 -74.22
N TYR A 240 28.17 43.06 -73.55
CA TYR A 240 29.24 43.83 -74.19
C TYR A 240 30.32 42.91 -74.80
N GLY A 241 30.74 41.88 -74.07
CA GLY A 241 31.68 40.87 -74.56
C GLY A 241 31.17 40.08 -75.77
N SER A 242 29.88 39.73 -75.78
CA SER A 242 29.24 39.02 -76.90
C SER A 242 29.18 39.89 -78.16
N VAL A 243 28.96 41.21 -78.03
CA VAL A 243 28.98 42.14 -79.18
C VAL A 243 30.38 42.22 -79.80
N ILE A 244 31.43 42.33 -78.97
CA ILE A 244 32.81 42.31 -79.45
C ILE A 244 33.15 40.96 -80.10
N ALA A 245 32.67 39.85 -79.52
CA ALA A 245 32.90 38.52 -80.06
C ALA A 245 32.29 38.36 -81.45
N ILE A 246 31.06 38.86 -81.68
CA ILE A 246 30.40 38.85 -82.99
C ILE A 246 31.15 39.69 -84.04
N GLU A 247 31.79 40.78 -83.63
CA GLU A 247 32.66 41.57 -84.51
C GLU A 247 34.02 40.89 -84.78
N SER A 248 34.45 39.97 -83.91
CA SER A 248 35.71 39.25 -84.03
C SER A 248 35.54 37.91 -84.77
N THR A 249 36.52 37.47 -85.56
CA THR A 249 36.44 36.21 -86.34
C THR A 249 37.03 35.00 -85.57
N SER A 250 36.89 35.02 -84.24
CA SER A 250 37.61 34.15 -83.29
C SER A 250 36.69 33.10 -82.68
N LYS A 251 36.87 31.82 -83.05
CA LYS A 251 36.02 30.72 -82.53
C LYS A 251 36.14 30.50 -81.02
N VAL A 252 37.25 30.91 -80.41
CA VAL A 252 37.53 30.68 -78.99
C VAL A 252 36.71 31.63 -78.11
N ASP A 253 36.44 32.85 -78.58
CA ASP A 253 35.63 33.82 -77.85
C ASP A 253 34.15 33.41 -77.84
N ASP A 254 33.63 32.92 -78.95
CA ASP A 254 32.25 32.40 -79.06
C ASP A 254 31.97 31.26 -78.07
N GLU A 255 32.90 30.31 -77.95
CA GLU A 255 32.80 29.19 -77.00
C GLU A 255 32.78 29.68 -75.55
N GLN A 256 33.55 30.72 -75.22
CA GLN A 256 33.63 31.28 -73.88
C GLN A 256 32.33 32.00 -73.48
N TRP A 257 31.74 32.80 -74.37
CA TRP A 257 30.48 33.49 -74.10
C TRP A 257 29.29 32.53 -74.09
N LEU A 258 29.27 31.50 -74.95
CA LEU A 258 28.22 30.48 -74.92
C LEU A 258 28.27 29.66 -73.62
N ALA A 259 29.46 29.26 -73.16
CA ALA A 259 29.63 28.58 -71.88
C ALA A 259 29.17 29.45 -70.70
N TYR A 260 29.44 30.75 -70.75
CA TYR A 260 28.92 31.71 -69.78
C TYR A 260 27.39 31.69 -69.71
N TRP A 261 26.70 31.80 -70.85
CA TRP A 261 25.22 31.82 -70.90
C TRP A 261 24.56 30.52 -70.41
N ILE A 262 25.15 29.37 -70.74
CA ILE A 262 24.68 28.06 -70.24
C ILE A 262 24.80 27.99 -68.72
N LEU A 263 25.94 28.44 -68.18
CA LEU A 263 26.21 28.36 -66.74
C LEU A 263 25.39 29.37 -65.94
N TYR A 264 25.20 30.59 -66.47
CA TYR A 264 24.29 31.59 -65.92
C TYR A 264 22.88 31.01 -65.80
N SER A 265 22.37 30.37 -66.86
CA SER A 265 21.03 29.77 -66.87
C SER A 265 20.85 28.67 -65.82
N ILE A 266 21.83 27.78 -65.66
CA ILE A 266 21.79 26.71 -64.63
C ILE A 266 21.84 27.31 -63.22
N LEU A 267 22.66 28.33 -63.02
CA LEU A 267 22.78 29.00 -61.72
C LEU A 267 21.48 29.69 -61.31
N THR A 268 20.85 30.44 -62.22
CA THR A 268 19.57 31.12 -61.94
C THR A 268 18.44 30.12 -61.67
N LEU A 269 18.43 28.97 -62.35
CA LEU A 269 17.46 27.90 -62.07
C LEU A 269 17.69 27.27 -60.69
N MET A 270 18.94 27.01 -60.31
CA MET A 270 19.27 26.52 -58.97
C MET A 270 18.85 27.50 -57.88
N GLU A 271 19.05 28.80 -58.13
CA GLU A 271 18.67 29.85 -57.21
C GLU A 271 17.15 29.92 -56.98
N MET A 272 16.34 29.83 -58.04
CA MET A 272 14.88 29.77 -57.89
C MET A 272 14.40 28.57 -57.05
N VAL A 273 15.07 27.42 -57.17
CA VAL A 273 14.71 26.22 -56.38
C VAL A 273 15.15 26.35 -54.92
N LEU A 274 16.26 27.01 -54.64
CA LEU A 274 16.81 27.18 -53.30
C LEU A 274 16.15 28.32 -52.51
N GLN A 275 15.47 29.25 -53.18
CA GLN A 275 14.85 30.43 -52.58
C GLN A 275 13.97 30.14 -51.34
N PRO A 276 12.97 29.22 -51.37
CA PRO A 276 12.14 28.92 -50.21
C PRO A 276 12.88 28.20 -49.06
N ILE A 277 14.05 27.61 -49.31
CA ILE A 277 14.85 26.89 -48.31
C ILE A 277 15.74 27.87 -47.52
N LEU A 278 16.22 28.94 -48.17
CA LEU A 278 17.11 29.93 -47.54
C LEU A 278 16.37 30.98 -46.70
N GLU A 279 15.07 31.22 -46.94
CA GLU A 279 14.25 32.16 -46.16
C GLU A 279 14.13 31.79 -44.66
N TRP A 280 14.46 30.56 -44.29
CA TRP A 280 14.42 30.09 -42.91
C TRP A 280 15.60 30.59 -42.05
N ILE A 281 16.66 31.18 -42.64
CA ILE A 281 17.88 31.60 -41.93
C ILE A 281 18.11 33.13 -42.08
N PRO A 282 18.43 33.89 -41.01
CA PRO A 282 18.61 35.35 -41.08
C PRO A 282 19.71 35.81 -42.06
N VAL A 283 19.36 36.73 -42.97
CA VAL A 283 19.88 36.85 -44.35
C VAL A 283 21.10 37.79 -44.57
N TRP A 284 21.57 38.56 -43.59
CA TRP A 284 22.40 39.74 -43.89
C TRP A 284 23.88 39.51 -44.27
N TYR A 285 24.42 38.29 -44.15
CA TYR A 285 25.83 37.99 -44.51
C TYR A 285 25.98 36.86 -45.54
N MET A 286 24.88 36.20 -45.91
CA MET A 286 24.89 35.02 -46.78
C MET A 286 24.89 35.39 -48.27
N ASP A 287 24.25 36.49 -48.66
CA ASP A 287 24.10 36.85 -50.08
C ASP A 287 25.44 37.18 -50.76
N THR A 288 26.31 37.95 -50.10
CA THR A 288 27.62 38.31 -50.68
C THR A 288 28.57 37.10 -50.77
N MET A 289 28.53 36.20 -49.79
CA MET A 289 29.34 34.97 -49.80
C MET A 289 28.83 33.95 -50.82
N LYS A 290 27.51 33.84 -50.99
CA LYS A 290 26.87 33.02 -52.02
C LYS A 290 27.26 33.50 -53.43
N LEU A 291 27.26 34.81 -53.66
CA LEU A 291 27.66 35.42 -54.92
C LEU A 291 29.16 35.22 -55.21
N ILE A 292 30.03 35.38 -54.22
CA ILE A 292 31.48 35.13 -54.36
C ILE A 292 31.78 33.63 -54.59
N PHE A 293 31.09 32.74 -53.88
CA PHE A 293 31.24 31.28 -54.06
C PHE A 293 30.75 30.82 -55.44
N SER A 294 29.61 31.36 -55.88
CA SER A 294 29.08 31.11 -57.21
C SER A 294 30.03 31.65 -58.29
N ALA A 295 30.49 32.90 -58.18
CA ALA A 295 31.47 33.48 -59.10
C ALA A 295 32.77 32.67 -59.14
N TRP A 296 33.26 32.18 -57.99
CA TRP A 296 34.46 31.33 -57.92
C TRP A 296 34.28 29.97 -58.63
N LEU A 297 33.10 29.35 -58.53
CA LEU A 297 32.77 28.13 -59.27
C LEU A 297 32.66 28.36 -60.79
N VAL A 298 32.34 29.60 -61.19
CA VAL A 298 31.92 29.99 -62.54
C VAL A 298 33.04 30.65 -63.36
N LEU A 299 34.07 31.23 -62.75
CA LEU A 299 35.15 31.89 -63.50
C LEU A 299 36.10 30.89 -64.20
N PRO A 300 36.26 30.97 -65.54
CA PRO A 300 37.09 30.05 -66.32
C PRO A 300 38.61 30.16 -66.05
N GLN A 301 39.07 31.21 -65.36
CA GLN A 301 40.47 31.33 -64.95
C GLN A 301 40.85 30.42 -63.76
N PHE A 302 39.91 30.05 -62.89
CA PHE A 302 40.24 29.33 -61.65
C PHE A 302 40.03 27.82 -61.71
N ARG A 303 39.51 27.26 -62.81
CA ARG A 303 39.27 25.80 -62.97
C ARG A 303 38.53 25.17 -61.76
N GLY A 304 37.69 25.94 -61.04
CA GLY A 304 37.05 25.50 -59.79
C GLY A 304 36.09 24.31 -59.97
N ALA A 305 35.27 24.35 -61.03
CA ALA A 305 34.41 23.22 -61.39
C ALA A 305 35.20 21.97 -61.79
N ALA A 306 36.33 22.13 -62.50
CA ALA A 306 37.20 21.02 -62.90
C ALA A 306 37.89 20.37 -61.68
N PHE A 307 38.27 21.16 -60.68
CA PHE A 307 38.87 20.66 -59.43
C PHE A 307 37.88 19.81 -58.61
N ILE A 308 36.63 20.26 -58.48
CA ILE A 308 35.58 19.52 -57.76
C ILE A 308 35.20 18.24 -58.53
N TYR A 309 35.15 18.30 -59.86
CA TYR A 309 34.87 17.14 -60.70
C TYR A 309 35.98 16.09 -60.61
N ASP A 310 37.25 16.50 -60.65
CA ASP A 310 38.39 15.58 -60.56
C ASP A 310 38.52 14.94 -59.17
N THR A 311 38.21 15.71 -58.12
CA THR A 311 38.36 15.25 -56.73
C THR A 311 37.18 14.41 -56.26
N PHE A 312 35.94 14.81 -56.54
CA PHE A 312 34.76 14.19 -55.95
C PHE A 312 34.09 13.20 -56.90
N VAL A 313 33.89 13.63 -58.15
CA VAL A 313 33.16 12.85 -59.17
C VAL A 313 34.05 11.74 -59.73
N ARG A 314 35.33 12.01 -60.04
CA ARG A 314 36.25 10.98 -60.54
C ARG A 314 36.59 9.92 -59.48
N GLN A 315 36.61 10.26 -58.19
CA GLN A 315 36.78 9.28 -57.12
C GLN A 315 35.56 8.36 -56.96
N HIS A 316 34.34 8.88 -57.07
CA HIS A 316 33.14 8.06 -57.02
C HIS A 316 32.98 7.21 -58.29
N LEU A 317 33.24 7.77 -59.47
CA LEU A 317 33.22 7.01 -60.73
C LEU A 317 34.28 5.92 -60.80
N LYS A 318 35.51 6.13 -60.29
CA LYS A 318 36.52 5.05 -60.21
C LYS A 318 36.08 3.89 -59.30
N LYS A 319 35.32 4.18 -58.24
CA LYS A 319 34.80 3.17 -57.31
C LYS A 319 33.72 2.29 -57.95
N TYR A 320 32.96 2.82 -58.91
CA TYR A 320 31.95 2.06 -59.67
C TYR A 320 32.47 1.52 -61.01
N ALA A 321 33.49 2.13 -61.62
CA ALA A 321 34.10 1.68 -62.87
C ALA A 321 35.08 0.50 -62.70
N TRP A 322 35.58 0.23 -61.48
CA TRP A 322 36.34 -0.99 -61.18
C TRP A 322 35.51 -2.28 -61.32
N PHE A 323 34.18 -2.18 -61.27
CA PHE A 323 33.28 -3.32 -61.48
C PHE A 323 32.91 -3.58 -62.95
N GLY A 324 33.40 -2.78 -63.90
CA GLY A 324 32.93 -2.88 -65.30
C GLY A 324 33.93 -2.43 -66.35
N CYS A 325 35.01 -3.19 -66.56
CA CYS A 325 35.58 -3.44 -67.90
C CYS A 325 36.71 -4.46 -67.85
N GLY A 326 36.50 -5.61 -68.51
CA GLY A 326 37.51 -6.63 -68.81
C GLY A 326 38.46 -6.22 -69.95
N PRO A 327 39.43 -7.09 -70.31
CA PRO A 327 40.67 -6.69 -70.96
C PRO A 327 40.53 -6.23 -72.42
N GLN A 328 41.37 -5.23 -72.73
CA GLN A 328 41.66 -4.62 -74.02
C GLN A 328 41.89 -5.62 -75.16
N HIS A 329 41.24 -5.40 -76.31
CA HIS A 329 41.65 -6.00 -77.58
C HIS A 329 42.28 -4.91 -78.48
N LYS A 330 43.61 -4.97 -78.65
CA LYS A 330 44.33 -4.20 -79.69
C LYS A 330 43.95 -4.77 -81.06
N SER A 331 43.70 -3.91 -82.04
CA SER A 331 43.54 -4.29 -83.45
C SER A 331 44.57 -3.56 -84.33
N PRO A 332 45.17 -4.23 -85.34
CA PRO A 332 46.44 -3.84 -85.93
C PRO A 332 46.33 -3.01 -87.22
N ASN A 333 47.24 -2.04 -87.32
CA ASN A 333 47.96 -1.51 -88.48
C ASN A 333 47.36 -1.66 -89.91
N GLY A 334 47.20 -0.53 -90.61
CA GLY A 334 46.86 -0.44 -92.03
C GLY A 334 47.58 0.71 -92.75
N LYS A 335 48.86 0.46 -93.10
CA LYS A 335 49.70 0.93 -94.23
C LYS A 335 49.19 2.05 -95.17
N GLY A 336 50.12 2.93 -95.54
CA GLY A 336 49.94 4.07 -96.44
C GLY A 336 49.94 3.80 -97.95
N ARG A 337 50.36 4.85 -98.68
CA ARG A 337 50.55 5.09 -100.14
C ARG A 337 49.63 6.23 -100.60
N THR A 338 50.04 7.19 -101.41
CA THR A 338 51.29 7.51 -102.12
C THR A 338 51.11 8.94 -102.60
#